data_AF-A0A955DSQ3-F1
#
_entry.id   AF-A0A955DSQ3-F1
#
_cell.length_a   1.000
_cell.length_b   1.000
_cell.length_c   1.000
_cell.angle_alpha   90.00
_cell.angle_beta   90.00
_cell.angle_gamma   90.00
#
_symmetry.space_group_name_H-M   'P 1'
#
loop_
_entity.id
_entity.type
_entity.pdbx_description
1 polymer ?
#
loop_
_entity_poly.entity_id
_entity_poly.type
_entity_poly.pdbx_seq_one_letter_code
_entity_poly.pdbx_strand_id
1 'polypeptide(L)'
;RSALLTGDIEEGGIESLLRSGAPLDVEVMELPHHGSWNAASMRLVEAASPRVVIVSGARPLDRRWWSVLGDARVARTASGGMVTVARDVKTWNGNPE
;
A
#
# COMPACT_ATOMS: atom_id res chain seq x y z
N ARG A 1 -11.63 -3.52 -9.01
CA ARG A 1 -10.82 -2.78 -8.01
C ARG A 1 -10.03 -3.81 -7.23
N SER A 2 -8.76 -3.54 -6.98
CA SER A 2 -7.80 -4.52 -6.45
C SER A 2 -6.95 -3.88 -5.35
N ALA A 3 -6.48 -4.72 -4.44
CA ALA A 3 -5.52 -4.35 -3.42
C ALA A 3 -4.34 -5.33 -3.46
N LEU A 4 -3.13 -4.83 -3.27
CA LEU A 4 -1.92 -5.63 -3.11
C LEU A 4 -1.49 -5.59 -1.64
N LEU A 5 -1.58 -6.72 -0.96
CA LEU A 5 -1.09 -6.90 0.41
C LEU A 5 0.27 -7.60 0.33
N THR A 6 1.32 -6.85 0.65
CA THR A 6 2.69 -7.31 0.47
C THR A 6 3.25 -7.97 1.71
N GLY A 7 2.73 -7.63 2.90
CA GLY A 7 3.35 -8.00 4.17
C GLY A 7 4.86 -7.72 4.15
N ASP A 8 5.63 -8.65 4.69
CA ASP A 8 7.10 -8.59 4.73
C ASP A 8 7.75 -9.32 3.54
N ILE A 9 7.16 -9.18 2.34
CA ILE A 9 7.81 -9.69 1.12
C ILE A 9 9.22 -9.09 0.98
N GLU A 10 10.22 -9.97 0.91
CA GLU A 10 11.61 -9.60 0.75
C GLU A 10 11.98 -9.36 -0.72
N GLU A 11 13.15 -8.78 -0.98
CA GLU A 11 13.62 -8.41 -2.33
C GLU A 11 13.48 -9.56 -3.35
N GLY A 12 13.88 -10.78 -2.99
CA GLY A 12 13.75 -11.94 -3.88
C GLY A 12 12.29 -12.28 -4.23
N GLY A 13 11.36 -12.09 -3.30
CA GLY A 13 9.93 -12.26 -3.53
C GLY A 13 9.36 -11.18 -4.45
N ILE A 14 9.77 -9.93 -4.24
CA ILE A 14 9.39 -8.79 -5.09
C ILE A 14 9.86 -9.02 -6.53
N GLU A 15 11.12 -9.41 -6.70
CA GLU A 15 11.70 -9.72 -8.01
C GLU A 15 10.97 -10.85 -8.74
N SER A 16 10.56 -11.89 -7.99
CA SER A 16 9.77 -12.99 -8.54
C SER A 16 8.39 -12.50 -9.00
N LEU A 17 7.72 -11.67 -8.18
CA LEU A 17 6.42 -11.08 -8.50
C LEU A 17 6.49 -10.20 -9.75
N LEU A 18 7.50 -9.32 -9.84
CA LEU A 18 7.70 -8.46 -11.01
C LEU A 18 7.92 -9.27 -12.30
N ARG A 19 8.65 -10.38 -12.23
CA ARG A 19 8.88 -11.27 -13.39
C ARG A 19 7.69 -12.14 -13.75
N SER A 20 6.74 -12.34 -12.84
CA SER A 20 5.60 -13.25 -13.05
C SER A 20 4.64 -12.78 -14.15
N GLY A 21 4.67 -11.49 -14.50
CA GLY A 21 3.70 -10.89 -15.42
C GLY A 21 2.29 -10.75 -14.83
N ALA A 22 2.12 -10.96 -13.52
CA ALA A 22 0.87 -10.69 -12.84
C ALA A 22 0.45 -9.21 -13.03
N PRO A 23 -0.85 -8.91 -13.17
CA PRO A 23 -1.32 -7.54 -13.23
C PRO A 23 -1.10 -6.86 -11.86
N LEU A 24 -0.19 -5.89 -11.81
CA LEU A 24 0.19 -5.19 -10.57
C LEU A 24 -0.49 -3.84 -10.38
N ASP A 25 -1.13 -3.28 -11.41
CA ASP A 25 -1.91 -2.05 -11.31
C ASP A 25 -3.05 -2.24 -10.29
N VAL A 26 -2.86 -1.66 -9.10
CA VAL A 26 -3.78 -1.80 -7.97
C VAL A 26 -4.18 -0.45 -7.42
N GLU A 27 -5.40 -0.36 -6.91
CA GLU A 27 -5.89 0.89 -6.34
C GLU A 27 -5.27 1.16 -4.96
N VAL A 28 -5.10 0.09 -4.18
CA VAL A 28 -4.60 0.12 -2.81
C VAL A 28 -3.40 -0.80 -2.68
N MET A 29 -2.34 -0.33 -2.03
CA MET A 29 -1.17 -1.13 -1.76
C MET A 29 -0.76 -0.99 -0.29
N GLU A 30 -0.46 -2.10 0.37
CA GLU A 30 0.36 -2.09 1.57
C GLU A 30 1.83 -1.95 1.15
N LEU A 31 2.60 -1.05 1.77
CA LEU A 31 4.04 -1.00 1.47
C LEU A 31 4.73 -2.26 1.99
N PRO A 32 5.69 -2.82 1.23
CA PRO A 32 6.48 -3.95 1.69
C PRO A 32 7.22 -3.64 2.99
N HIS A 33 7.39 -4.68 3.80
CA HIS A 33 8.34 -4.70 4.91
C HIS A 33 8.21 -3.48 5.83
N HIS A 34 6.99 -3.24 6.30
CA HIS A 34 6.61 -2.12 7.17
C HIS A 34 6.91 -0.71 6.61
N GLY A 35 7.08 -0.57 5.29
CA GLY A 35 7.45 0.69 4.64
C GLY A 35 8.96 0.94 4.54
N SER A 36 9.78 -0.07 4.80
CA SER A 36 11.24 0.03 4.61
C SER A 36 11.58 0.22 3.14
N TRP A 37 12.51 1.14 2.87
CA TRP A 37 12.89 1.44 1.49
C TRP A 37 14.00 0.50 1.02
N ASN A 38 13.82 -0.09 -0.16
CA ASN A 38 14.89 -0.68 -0.98
C ASN A 38 14.52 -0.53 -2.47
N ALA A 39 15.48 -0.79 -3.35
CA ALA A 39 15.28 -0.60 -4.80
C ALA A 39 14.23 -1.55 -5.40
N ALA A 40 14.03 -2.74 -4.81
CA ALA A 40 13.00 -3.68 -5.26
C ALA A 40 11.60 -3.18 -4.91
N SER A 41 11.40 -2.72 -3.67
CA SER A 41 10.14 -2.17 -3.17
C SER A 41 9.74 -0.90 -3.92
N MET A 42 10.72 -0.05 -4.25
CA MET A 42 10.50 1.11 -5.12
C MET A 42 9.96 0.69 -6.50
N ARG A 43 10.61 -0.26 -7.17
CA ARG A 43 10.16 -0.79 -8.47
C ARG A 43 8.80 -1.45 -8.40
N LEU A 44 8.48 -2.12 -7.29
CA LEU A 44 7.15 -2.69 -7.08
C LEU A 44 6.08 -1.60 -6.97
N VAL A 45 6.35 -0.52 -6.23
CA VAL A 45 5.43 0.62 -6.13
C VAL A 45 5.26 1.32 -7.49
N GLU A 46 6.33 1.48 -8.27
CA GLU A 46 6.24 2.02 -9.64
C GLU A 46 5.38 1.14 -10.55
N ALA A 47 5.58 -0.18 -10.51
CA ALA A 47 4.79 -1.13 -11.29
C ALA A 47 3.32 -1.19 -10.85
N ALA A 48 3.06 -0.97 -9.56
CA ALA A 48 1.73 -1.02 -8.98
C ALA A 48 0.93 0.28 -9.12
N SER A 49 1.62 1.43 -9.23
CA SER A 49 1.05 2.77 -9.35
C SER A 49 -0.16 3.05 -8.42
N PRO A 50 -0.08 2.76 -7.11
CA PRO A 50 -1.23 2.80 -6.23
C PRO A 50 -1.74 4.22 -5.96
N ARG A 51 -3.07 4.36 -5.80
CA ARG A 51 -3.71 5.62 -5.41
C ARG A 51 -3.76 5.82 -3.90
N VAL A 52 -3.79 4.72 -3.16
CA VAL A 52 -3.78 4.69 -1.69
C VAL A 52 -2.69 3.72 -1.24
N VAL A 53 -1.87 4.18 -0.31
CA VAL A 53 -0.80 3.40 0.29
C VAL A 53 -1.01 3.27 1.78
N ILE A 54 -0.94 2.04 2.29
CA ILE A 54 -1.03 1.71 3.70
C ILE A 54 0.35 1.33 4.21
N VAL A 55 0.75 1.88 5.35
CA VAL A 55 2.01 1.56 6.00
C VAL A 55 1.72 0.90 7.34
N SER A 56 2.06 -0.38 7.44
CA SER A 56 2.01 -1.12 8.69
C SER A 56 3.37 -1.04 9.42
N GLY A 57 3.75 0.16 9.85
CA GLY A 57 5.06 0.41 10.44
C GLY A 57 5.14 1.69 11.28
N ALA A 58 5.84 1.60 12.41
CA ALA A 58 5.98 2.72 13.36
C ALA A 58 7.05 3.74 12.92
N ARG A 59 8.08 3.31 12.17
CA ARG A 59 9.18 4.18 11.75
C ARG A 59 8.72 5.21 10.70
N PRO A 60 9.26 6.45 10.72
CA PRO A 60 9.06 7.39 9.63
C PRO A 60 9.47 6.76 8.29
N LEU A 61 8.71 7.05 7.25
CA LEU A 61 9.09 6.63 5.89
C LEU A 61 10.35 7.35 5.44
N ASP A 62 11.17 6.61 4.70
CA ASP A 62 12.30 7.19 3.98
C ASP A 62 11.80 8.24 2.98
N ARG A 63 12.47 9.41 2.91
CA ARG A 63 12.10 10.50 2.00
C ARG A 63 12.14 10.08 0.53
N ARG A 64 12.93 9.06 0.18
CA ARG A 64 13.01 8.50 -1.18
C ARG A 64 11.70 7.91 -1.67
N TRP A 65 10.76 7.56 -0.78
CA TRP A 65 9.43 7.13 -1.21
C TRP A 65 8.69 8.21 -2.00
N TRP A 66 8.96 9.49 -1.74
CA TRP A 66 8.16 10.57 -2.32
C TRP A 66 8.44 10.79 -3.80
N SER A 67 9.55 10.26 -4.34
CA SER A 67 9.80 10.31 -5.79
C SER A 67 8.90 9.37 -6.58
N VAL A 68 8.33 8.33 -5.96
CA VAL A 68 7.50 7.31 -6.63
C VAL A 68 6.05 7.30 -6.18
N LEU A 69 5.76 7.79 -4.97
CA LEU A 69 4.38 7.85 -4.48
C LEU A 69 3.57 9.02 -5.04
N GLY A 70 4.22 10.10 -5.48
CA GLY A 70 3.53 11.25 -6.08
C GLY A 70 2.35 11.74 -5.23
N ASP A 71 1.16 11.78 -5.82
CA ASP A 71 -0.09 12.21 -5.18
C ASP A 71 -0.84 11.09 -4.43
N ALA A 72 -0.24 9.91 -4.27
CA ALA A 72 -0.86 8.80 -3.54
C ALA A 72 -1.16 9.19 -2.09
N ARG A 73 -2.34 8.80 -1.62
CA ARG A 73 -2.72 9.03 -0.22
C ARG A 73 -2.03 8.01 0.66
N VAL A 74 -1.14 8.47 1.54
CA VAL A 74 -0.41 7.60 2.48
C VAL A 74 -1.11 7.59 3.83
N ALA A 75 -1.56 6.42 4.27
CA ALA A 75 -2.15 6.17 5.58
C ALA A 75 -1.26 5.23 6.40
N ARG A 76 -1.14 5.48 7.70
CA ARG A 76 -0.25 4.71 8.59
C ARG A 76 -1.04 4.13 9.75
N THR A 77 -0.93 2.83 9.99
CA THR A 77 -1.58 2.18 11.14
C THR A 77 -0.99 2.69 12.46
N ALA A 78 0.28 3.08 12.48
CA ALA A 78 0.95 3.65 13.64
C ALA A 78 0.30 4.95 14.17
N SER A 79 -0.50 5.65 13.36
CA SER A 79 -1.18 6.89 13.77
C SER A 79 -2.48 6.65 14.54
N GLY A 80 -3.08 5.45 14.48
CA GLY A 80 -4.41 5.19 15.06
C GLY A 80 -4.75 3.73 15.34
N GLY A 81 -3.77 2.82 15.26
CA GLY A 81 -3.95 1.37 15.40
C GLY A 81 -4.59 0.69 14.19
N MET A 82 -5.33 1.43 13.37
CA MET A 82 -6.09 0.93 12.22
C MET A 82 -6.10 1.94 11.08
N VAL A 83 -6.18 1.44 9.85
CA VAL A 83 -6.52 2.22 8.65
C VAL A 83 -7.74 1.58 8.01
N THR A 84 -8.77 2.39 7.72
CA THR A 84 -9.94 1.95 6.95
C THR A 84 -9.89 2.58 5.57
N VAL A 85 -9.87 1.74 4.54
CA VAL A 85 -10.07 2.17 3.15
C VAL A 85 -11.44 1.70 2.71
N ALA A 86 -12.35 2.64 2.48
CA ALA A 86 -13.72 2.33 2.08
C ALA A 86 -14.07 3.06 0.79
N ARG A 87 -14.87 2.41 -0.05
CA ARG A 87 -15.53 3.00 -1.20
C ARG A 87 -16.99 2.57 -1.25
N ASP A 88 -17.83 3.41 -1.85
CA ASP A 88 -19.26 3.18 -2.01
C ASP A 88 -19.97 2.85 -0.69
N VAL A 89 -19.54 3.51 0.40
CA VAL A 89 -20.17 3.37 1.72
C VAL A 89 -21.57 3.96 1.64
N LYS A 90 -22.58 3.10 1.51
CA LYS A 90 -23.94 3.44 1.94
C LYS A 90 -23.93 3.45 3.45
N THR A 91 -23.89 4.65 4.04
CA THR A 91 -24.21 4.82 5.45
C THR A 91 -25.67 4.41 5.66
N TRP A 92 -25.88 3.24 6.26
CA TRP A 92 -27.20 2.85 6.75
C TRP A 92 -27.42 3.52 8.10
N ASN A 93 -28.15 4.62 8.10
CA ASN A 93 -28.65 5.27 9.31
C ASN A 93 -29.92 4.53 9.75
N GLY A 94 -29.78 3.29 10.22
CA GLY A 94 -30.90 2.54 10.76
C GLY A 94 -31.44 3.22 12.01
N ASN A 95 -32.68 3.71 11.94
CA ASN A 95 -33.47 3.98 13.13
C ASN A 95 -33.84 2.62 13.73
N PRO A 96 -33.55 2.33 15.02
CA PRO A 96 -34.08 1.14 15.64
C PRO A 96 -35.59 1.32 15.80
N GLU A 97 -36.37 0.42 15.18
CA GLU A 97 -37.73 0.14 15.64
C GLU A 97 -37.70 -0.53 17.02
#